data_AF-A0A2E7ZP62-F1
#
_entry.id   AF-A0A2E7ZP62-F1
#
_cell.length_a   1.000
_cell.length_b   1.000
_cell.length_c   1.000
_cell.angle_alpha   90.00
_cell.angle_beta   90.00
_cell.angle_gamma   90.00
#
_symmetry.space_group_name_H-M   'P 1'
#
loop_
_entity.id
_entity.type
_entity.pdbx_description
1 polymer ?
#
loop_
_entity_poly.entity_id
_entity_poly.type
_entity_poly.pdbx_seq_one_letter_code
_entity_poly.pdbx_strand_id
1 'polypeptide(L)'
;MPDLEANLELFEDLDTQVLGVSIDTKHSHKNWAVSLGGVNFPLLSDWHPKGQIAKTYGVYSEEKGYSIRSTVIIDKQGIVRYSEAVEPGGRRYANELAEFCRQLF
;
A
#
# COMPACT_ATOMS: atom_id res chain seq x y z
N MET A 1 2.74 -0.06 9.53
CA MET A 1 2.43 1.31 9.05
C MET A 1 1.51 1.95 10.07
N PRO A 2 2.04 2.55 11.14
CA PRO A 2 1.23 2.97 12.29
C PRO A 2 0.14 3.99 11.91
N ASP A 3 0.45 4.90 10.98
CA ASP A 3 -0.46 5.95 10.56
C ASP A 3 -1.69 5.41 9.81
N LEU A 4 -1.50 4.52 8.83
CA LEU A 4 -2.63 3.88 8.13
C LEU A 4 -3.43 2.96 9.05
N GLU A 5 -2.75 2.20 9.92
CA GLU A 5 -3.40 1.32 10.90
C GLU A 5 -4.31 2.10 11.85
N ALA A 6 -3.86 3.25 12.34
CA ALA A 6 -4.62 4.08 13.27
C ALA A 6 -5.80 4.82 12.61
N ASN A 7 -5.87 4.85 11.28
CA ASN A 7 -6.85 5.64 10.52
C ASN A 7 -7.64 4.78 9.52
N LEU A 8 -7.72 3.45 9.73
CA LEU A 8 -8.46 2.55 8.83
C LEU A 8 -9.94 2.96 8.70
N GLU A 9 -10.56 3.41 9.79
CA GLU A 9 -11.95 3.87 9.83
C GLU A 9 -12.23 4.98 8.79
N LEU A 10 -11.26 5.87 8.52
CA LEU A 10 -11.43 6.93 7.51
C LEU A 10 -11.65 6.37 6.10
N PHE A 11 -11.07 5.21 5.80
CA PHE A 11 -11.22 4.55 4.51
C PHE A 11 -12.45 3.65 4.48
N GLU A 12 -12.77 2.99 5.60
CA GLU A 12 -13.97 2.16 5.75
C GLU A 12 -15.24 2.99 5.57
N ASP A 13 -15.31 4.19 6.16
CA ASP A 13 -16.42 5.13 5.99
C ASP A 13 -16.61 5.60 4.53
N LEU A 14 -15.56 5.50 3.72
CA LEU A 14 -15.56 5.85 2.30
C LEU A 14 -15.72 4.62 1.38
N ASP A 15 -16.08 3.44 1.94
CA ASP A 15 -16.15 2.17 1.20
C ASP A 15 -14.87 1.88 0.40
N THR A 16 -13.72 2.13 1.05
CA THR A 16 -12.38 2.02 0.46
C THR A 16 -11.52 1.03 1.24
N GLN A 17 -10.99 0.00 0.56
CA GLN A 17 -10.12 -1.01 1.16
C GLN A 17 -8.64 -0.58 1.10
N VAL A 18 -7.98 -0.55 2.26
CA VAL A 18 -6.52 -0.41 2.34
C VAL A 18 -5.84 -1.76 2.11
N LEU A 19 -4.80 -1.79 1.27
CA LEU A 19 -3.98 -2.97 1.00
C LEU A 19 -2.50 -2.62 1.12
N GLY A 20 -1.74 -3.38 1.91
CA GLY A 20 -0.29 -3.33 1.91
C GLY A 20 0.28 -4.26 0.84
N VAL A 21 1.28 -3.82 0.08
CA VAL A 21 1.92 -4.67 -0.95
C VAL A 21 3.42 -4.55 -0.81
N SER A 22 4.13 -5.67 -0.91
CA SER A 22 5.59 -5.69 -1.02
C SER A 22 6.03 -6.96 -1.72
N ILE A 23 7.31 -7.01 -2.08
CA ILE A 23 7.93 -8.19 -2.68
C ILE A 23 8.23 -9.31 -1.68
N ASP A 24 7.91 -9.16 -0.40
CA ASP A 24 8.15 -10.19 0.61
C ASP A 24 7.13 -11.33 0.53
N THR A 25 7.53 -12.50 1.03
CA THR A 25 6.61 -13.66 1.12
C THR A 25 5.52 -13.44 2.17
N LYS A 26 4.39 -14.12 2.01
CA LYS A 26 3.32 -14.18 3.03
C LYS A 26 3.81 -14.61 4.43
N HIS A 27 4.87 -15.41 4.52
CA HIS A 27 5.45 -15.83 5.80
C HIS A 27 6.19 -14.69 6.48
N SER A 28 6.93 -13.90 5.71
CA SER A 28 7.57 -12.67 6.18
C SER A 28 6.52 -11.67 6.67
N HIS A 29 5.44 -11.47 5.90
CA HIS A 29 4.31 -10.61 6.31
C HIS A 29 3.67 -11.05 7.61
N LYS A 30 3.39 -12.35 7.76
CA LYS A 30 2.80 -12.87 8.99
C LYS A 30 3.69 -12.57 10.20
N ASN A 31 4.98 -12.87 10.11
CA ASN A 31 5.92 -12.65 11.20
C ASN A 31 6.08 -11.15 11.51
N TRP A 32 6.14 -10.31 10.48
CA TRP A 32 6.25 -8.87 10.63
C TRP A 32 4.99 -8.26 11.27
N ALA A 33 3.79 -8.65 10.82
CA ALA A 33 2.54 -8.22 11.41
C ALA A 33 2.44 -8.59 12.90
N VAL A 34 2.84 -9.82 13.27
CA VAL A 34 2.91 -10.24 14.67
C VAL A 34 3.89 -9.37 15.47
N SER A 35 5.06 -9.04 14.90
CA SER A 35 6.04 -8.19 15.57
C SER A 35 5.56 -6.75 15.82
N LEU A 36 4.55 -6.29 15.07
CA LEU A 36 3.91 -4.97 15.25
C LEU A 36 2.74 -5.00 16.25
N GLY A 37 2.38 -6.16 16.79
CA GLY A 37 1.17 -6.33 17.62
C GLY A 37 -0.11 -6.56 16.82
N GLY A 38 0.00 -6.76 15.50
CA GLY A 38 -1.12 -6.90 14.58
C GLY A 38 -1.08 -5.88 13.43
N VAL A 39 -1.74 -6.22 12.33
CA VAL A 39 -2.04 -5.34 11.19
C VAL A 39 -3.44 -5.71 10.74
N ASN A 40 -4.37 -4.75 10.76
CA ASN A 40 -5.80 -5.03 10.50
C ASN A 40 -6.21 -4.89 9.03
N PHE A 41 -5.25 -4.66 8.13
CA PHE A 41 -5.48 -4.66 6.68
C PHE A 41 -4.65 -5.75 5.97
N PRO A 42 -5.12 -6.27 4.81
CA PRO A 42 -4.41 -7.33 4.10
C PRO A 42 -3.01 -6.90 3.62
N LEU A 43 -2.05 -7.80 3.78
CA LEU A 43 -0.69 -7.69 3.22
C LEU A 43 -0.53 -8.66 2.05
N LEU A 44 -0.41 -8.12 0.85
CA LEU A 44 -0.24 -8.86 -0.40
C LEU A 44 1.25 -9.08 -0.71
N SER A 45 1.54 -10.29 -1.16
CA SER A 45 2.90 -10.76 -1.48
C SER A 45 3.13 -10.77 -2.99
N ASP A 46 3.96 -9.85 -3.47
CA ASP A 46 4.47 -9.76 -4.86
C ASP A 46 5.81 -10.51 -5.01
N TRP A 47 5.94 -11.64 -4.33
CA TRP A 47 7.19 -12.41 -4.22
C TRP A 47 7.54 -13.24 -5.46
N HIS A 48 6.54 -13.87 -6.10
CA HIS A 48 6.80 -14.76 -7.24
C HIS A 48 5.70 -14.70 -8.30
N PRO A 49 6.04 -14.37 -9.56
CA PRO A 49 7.34 -13.88 -10.03
C PRO A 49 7.77 -12.59 -9.31
N LYS A 50 9.08 -12.45 -9.01
CA LYS A 50 9.56 -11.39 -8.11
C LYS A 50 9.23 -10.00 -8.64
N GLY A 51 8.42 -9.28 -7.87
CA GLY A 51 8.06 -7.90 -8.14
C GLY A 51 7.19 -7.75 -9.39
N GLN A 52 6.42 -8.75 -9.80
CA GLN A 52 5.65 -8.67 -11.06
C GLN A 52 4.68 -7.49 -11.04
N ILE A 53 3.92 -7.31 -9.96
CA ILE A 53 3.01 -6.18 -9.79
C ILE A 53 3.81 -4.87 -9.70
N ALA A 54 4.85 -4.82 -8.87
CA ALA A 54 5.68 -3.64 -8.73
C ALA A 54 6.29 -3.19 -10.07
N LYS A 55 6.68 -4.14 -10.94
CA LYS A 55 7.18 -3.86 -12.29
C LYS A 55 6.08 -3.34 -13.20
N THR A 56 4.89 -3.95 -13.18
CA THR A 56 3.74 -3.48 -13.98
C THR A 56 3.35 -2.04 -13.61
N TYR A 57 3.45 -1.69 -12.33
CA TYR A 57 3.15 -0.34 -11.84
C TYR A 57 4.32 0.65 -11.99
N GLY A 58 5.48 0.20 -12.49
CA GLY A 58 6.67 1.05 -12.65
C GLY A 58 7.35 1.45 -11.34
N VAL A 59 7.06 0.74 -10.24
CA VAL A 59 7.54 1.04 -8.89
C VAL A 59 8.59 0.05 -8.39
N TYR A 60 9.05 -0.88 -9.22
CA TYR A 60 10.13 -1.80 -8.87
C TYR A 60 11.51 -1.16 -9.16
N SER A 61 12.39 -1.11 -8.16
CA SER A 61 13.79 -0.73 -8.36
C SER A 61 14.62 -1.95 -8.75
N GLU A 62 15.07 -2.01 -10.00
CA GLU A 62 15.98 -3.07 -10.46
C GLU A 62 17.34 -3.01 -9.75
N GLU A 63 17.84 -1.81 -9.45
CA GLU A 63 19.09 -1.60 -8.72
C GLU A 63 19.02 -2.11 -7.29
N LYS A 64 17.93 -1.76 -6.57
CA LYS A 64 17.81 -2.07 -5.13
C LYS A 64 17.10 -3.40 -4.86
N GLY A 65 16.42 -3.94 -5.86
CA GLY A 65 15.73 -5.22 -5.81
C GLY A 65 14.46 -5.24 -4.95
N TYR A 66 13.83 -4.09 -4.72
CA TYR A 66 12.59 -3.90 -3.96
C TYR A 66 11.68 -2.83 -4.59
N SER A 67 10.41 -2.80 -4.17
CA SER A 67 9.44 -1.77 -4.58
C SER A 67 9.68 -0.43 -3.87
N ILE A 68 9.74 0.68 -4.61
CA ILE A 68 9.78 2.04 -4.05
C ILE A 68 8.49 2.31 -3.26
N ARG A 69 8.52 3.30 -2.36
CA ARG A 69 7.36 3.61 -1.51
C ARG A 69 6.32 4.34 -2.33
N SER A 70 5.32 3.60 -2.78
CA SER A 70 4.25 4.14 -3.63
C SER A 70 2.87 3.93 -3.03
N THR A 71 1.97 4.87 -3.34
CA THR A 71 0.54 4.77 -3.09
C THR A 71 -0.19 4.88 -4.41
N VAL A 72 -1.20 4.02 -4.59
CA VAL A 72 -2.10 4.06 -5.73
C VAL A 72 -3.52 3.99 -5.21
N ILE A 73 -4.40 4.84 -5.74
CA ILE A 73 -5.84 4.81 -5.45
C ILE A 73 -6.54 4.39 -6.73
N ILE A 74 -7.32 3.31 -6.63
CA ILE A 74 -8.02 2.67 -7.73
C ILE A 74 -9.51 2.72 -7.41
N ASP A 75 -10.32 3.19 -8.36
CA ASP A 75 -11.77 3.22 -8.18
C ASP A 75 -12.43 1.84 -8.39
N LYS A 76 -13.75 1.80 -8.15
CA LYS A 76 -14.57 0.59 -8.31
C LYS A 76 -14.68 0.10 -9.76
N GLN A 77 -14.29 0.91 -10.75
CA GLN A 77 -14.21 0.52 -12.15
C GLN A 77 -12.81 -0.01 -12.53
N GLY A 78 -11.88 -0.06 -11.57
CA GLY A 78 -10.50 -0.51 -11.78
C GLY A 78 -9.59 0.56 -12.38
N ILE A 79 -9.99 1.84 -12.36
CA ILE A 79 -9.20 2.94 -12.92
C ILE A 79 -8.34 3.58 -11.83
N VAL A 80 -7.06 3.75 -12.13
CA VAL A 80 -6.14 4.51 -11.28
C VAL A 80 -6.54 5.98 -11.29
N ARG A 81 -6.90 6.51 -10.12
CA ARG A 81 -7.25 7.92 -9.91
C ARG A 81 -6.13 8.74 -9.29
N TYR A 82 -5.19 8.07 -8.63
CA TYR A 82 -4.00 8.70 -8.06
C TYR A 82 -2.85 7.72 -7.98
N SER A 83 -1.65 8.25 -8.16
CA SER A 83 -0.40 7.53 -8.00
C SER A 83 0.67 8.50 -7.51
N GLU A 84 1.34 8.15 -6.42
CA GLU A 84 2.48 8.90 -5.89
C GLU A 84 3.57 7.93 -5.47
N ALA A 85 4.82 8.33 -5.71
CA ALA A 85 6.00 7.66 -5.18
C ALA A 85 6.81 8.65 -4.34
N VAL A 86 7.29 8.19 -3.19
CA VAL A 86 8.15 8.97 -2.29
C VAL A 86 9.48 8.25 -2.06
N GLU A 87 10.53 9.03 -1.82
CA GLU A 87 11.84 8.48 -1.45
C GLU A 87 11.80 7.73 -0.11
N PRO A 88 12.78 6.85 0.18
CA PRO A 88 12.95 6.28 1.51
C PRO A 88 13.07 7.39 2.57
N GLY A 89 12.09 7.47 3.47
CA GLY A 89 11.97 8.53 4.49
C GLY A 89 10.89 9.56 4.18
N GLY A 90 10.43 9.63 2.93
CA GLY A 90 9.21 10.35 2.55
C GLY A 90 8.00 9.80 3.30
N ARG A 91 7.16 10.72 3.76
CA ARG A 91 5.92 10.42 4.50
C ARG A 91 4.74 10.44 3.54
N ARG A 92 3.76 9.60 3.86
CA ARG A 92 2.47 9.52 3.20
C ARG A 92 1.46 9.52 4.34
N TYR A 93 0.55 10.48 4.32
CA TYR A 93 -0.34 10.73 5.45
C TYR A 93 -1.72 10.16 5.16
N ALA A 94 -2.24 9.33 6.06
CA ALA A 94 -3.51 8.63 5.88
C ALA A 94 -4.69 9.60 5.72
N ASN A 95 -4.69 10.72 6.44
CA ASN A 95 -5.70 11.77 6.32
C ASN A 95 -5.69 12.44 4.93
N GLU A 96 -4.51 12.73 4.36
CA GLU A 96 -4.41 13.31 3.02
C GLU A 96 -4.92 12.34 1.96
N LEU A 97 -4.61 11.05 2.10
CA LEU A 97 -5.11 10.01 1.21
C LEU A 97 -6.63 9.82 1.34
N ALA A 98 -7.18 9.85 2.56
CA ALA A 98 -8.62 9.76 2.79
C ALA A 98 -9.38 10.96 2.23
N GLU A 99 -8.84 12.18 2.37
CA GLU A 99 -9.42 13.38 1.74
C GLU A 99 -9.39 13.29 0.22
N PHE A 100 -8.33 12.70 -0.36
CA PHE A 100 -8.30 12.43 -1.78
C PHE A 100 -9.40 11.43 -2.21
N CYS A 101 -9.61 10.35 -1.46
CA CYS A 101 -10.71 9.41 -1.70
C CYS A 101 -12.08 10.10 -1.63
N ARG A 102 -12.28 10.98 -0.64
CA ARG A 102 -13.53 11.75 -0.46
C ARG A 102 -13.85 12.69 -1.63
N GLN A 103 -12.84 13.19 -2.34
CA GLN A 103 -13.03 14.07 -3.50
C GLN A 103 -13.38 13.30 -4.78
N LEU A 104 -13.10 11.99 -4.81
CA LEU A 104 -13.31 11.15 -5.98
C LEU A 104 -14.64 10.38 -5.97
N PHE A 105 -15.17 10.10 -4.77
CA PHE A 105 -16.32 9.21 -4.56
C PHE A 105 -17.43 9.88 -3.76
#